data_AF-A0AAN7ZC91-F1
#
_entry.id   AF-A0AAN7ZC91-F1
#
_cell.length_a   1.000
_cell.length_b   1.000
_cell.length_c   1.000
_cell.angle_alpha   90.00
_cell.angle_beta   90.00
_cell.angle_gamma   90.00
#
_symmetry.space_group_name_H-M   'P 1'
#
loop_
_entity.id
_entity.type
_entity.pdbx_description
1 polymer ?
#
loop_
_entity_poly.entity_id
_entity_poly.type
_entity_poly.pdbx_seq_one_letter_code
_entity_poly.pdbx_strand_id
1 'polypeptide(L)'
;MLQWNITPSPLSSSSSTPENPPQPEPLHAALLPRIADIDIARGPSAHDPEGKHFGHAVSNGSFSKLVAPGTRTGWTYSTADFAFGLSRTGSTRSGGAASQIAATIVCELLLDKTRGTDGNEKKRKQGAECELDTHIRHVLLPSYARRHAILMRAIRDTLVPLGLSVGETSLVGHEGIYGGYFVWMTLPRTEAKTWPTARAIADRCRADEDLMIGNGELFAVSGDESMCFEDAIRLCFAWLDEEDLVDGVERLGGVIRRMLDEGPESWDRSVRD
;
A
#
# COMPACT_ATOMS: atom_id res chain seq x y z
N MET A 1 -4.27 2.73 -11.13
CA MET A 1 -3.54 1.73 -10.30
C MET A 1 -2.37 2.45 -9.66
N LEU A 2 -2.09 2.25 -8.37
CA LEU A 2 -0.96 2.89 -7.68
C LEU A 2 0.29 2.01 -7.77
N GLN A 3 0.80 1.84 -8.98
CA GLN A 3 2.02 1.10 -9.29
C GLN A 3 2.91 1.92 -10.20
N TRP A 4 4.22 1.84 -10.02
CA TRP A 4 5.23 2.55 -10.80
C TRP A 4 6.49 1.70 -10.97
N ASN A 5 7.29 2.05 -11.97
CA ASN A 5 8.60 1.46 -12.17
C ASN A 5 9.59 2.02 -11.13
N ILE A 6 10.33 1.15 -10.47
CA ILE A 6 11.41 1.51 -9.55
C ILE A 6 12.57 2.02 -10.38
N THR A 7 12.99 3.26 -10.15
CA THR A 7 14.20 3.79 -10.78
C THR A 7 15.43 3.12 -10.16
N PRO A 8 16.35 2.54 -10.94
CA PRO A 8 17.61 2.02 -10.41
C PRO A 8 18.40 3.14 -9.73
N SER A 9 18.99 2.85 -8.58
CA SER A 9 19.93 3.78 -7.93
C SER A 9 21.17 3.96 -8.83
N PRO A 10 21.68 5.18 -9.05
CA PRO A 10 22.80 5.44 -9.97
C PRO A 10 24.16 4.85 -9.53
N LEU A 11 24.22 4.07 -8.45
CA LEU A 11 25.46 3.53 -7.89
C LEU A 11 26.04 2.30 -8.62
N SER A 12 25.42 1.78 -9.69
CA SER A 12 25.91 0.57 -10.37
C SER A 12 26.52 0.76 -11.76
N SER A 13 26.62 1.97 -12.31
CA SER A 13 27.19 2.17 -13.66
C SER A 13 28.46 3.01 -13.64
N SER A 14 29.60 2.32 -13.62
CA SER A 14 30.88 2.87 -14.07
C SER A 14 30.97 2.76 -15.59
N SER A 15 30.24 3.60 -16.33
CA SER A 15 30.49 3.80 -17.76
C SER A 15 29.96 5.15 -18.22
N SER A 16 30.87 5.94 -18.77
CA SER A 16 30.67 7.27 -19.32
C SER A 16 29.85 7.26 -20.61
N THR A 17 28.64 7.84 -20.57
CA THR A 17 27.98 8.57 -21.67
C THR A 17 26.75 9.32 -21.11
N PRO A 18 26.51 10.60 -21.48
CA PRO A 18 25.31 11.32 -21.06
C PRO A 18 24.16 11.01 -22.02
N GLU A 19 23.72 9.75 -22.06
CA GLU A 19 22.41 9.42 -22.60
C GLU A 19 21.47 9.22 -21.42
N ASN A 20 20.45 10.09 -21.32
CA ASN A 20 19.36 9.87 -20.38
C ASN A 20 18.79 8.47 -20.67
N PRO A 21 18.81 7.54 -19.70
CA PRO A 21 18.20 6.24 -19.92
C PRO A 21 16.72 6.44 -20.30
N PRO A 22 16.18 5.64 -21.25
CA PRO A 22 14.79 5.75 -21.62
C PRO A 22 13.93 5.61 -20.36
N GLN A 23 13.11 6.63 -20.10
CA GLN A 23 12.18 6.60 -18.97
C GLN A 23 11.25 5.40 -19.18
N PRO A 24 11.08 4.52 -18.19
CA PRO A 24 10.24 3.35 -18.36
C PRO A 24 8.79 3.80 -18.60
N GLU A 25 8.15 3.21 -19.62
CA GLU A 25 6.80 3.57 -20.04
C GLU A 25 5.81 3.52 -18.86
N PRO A 26 4.86 4.48 -18.77
CA PRO A 26 3.92 4.50 -17.67
C PRO A 26 3.03 3.25 -17.68
N LEU A 27 2.77 2.69 -16.49
CA LEU A 27 1.88 1.54 -16.35
C LEU A 27 0.42 1.99 -16.54
N HIS A 28 -0.09 1.85 -17.76
CA HIS A 28 -1.46 2.24 -18.12
C HIS A 28 -2.51 1.15 -17.84
N ALA A 29 -2.09 -0.08 -17.56
CA ALA A 29 -2.98 -1.22 -17.33
C ALA A 29 -2.53 -2.04 -16.11
N ALA A 30 -3.47 -2.84 -15.59
CA ALA A 30 -3.18 -3.82 -14.57
C ALA A 30 -2.22 -4.89 -15.10
N LEU A 31 -1.15 -5.20 -14.36
CA LEU A 31 -0.18 -6.23 -14.72
C LEU A 31 -0.76 -7.65 -14.57
N LEU A 32 -1.63 -7.83 -13.59
CA LEU A 32 -2.30 -9.09 -13.31
C LEU A 32 -3.82 -8.94 -13.44
N PRO A 33 -4.52 -9.98 -13.90
CA PRO A 33 -5.98 -10.02 -13.87
C PRO A 33 -6.49 -9.95 -12.42
N ARG A 34 -7.63 -9.29 -12.21
CA ARG A 34 -8.28 -9.28 -10.90
C ARG A 34 -8.88 -10.65 -10.64
N ILE A 35 -8.72 -11.17 -9.42
CA ILE A 35 -9.28 -12.47 -9.02
C ILE A 35 -10.81 -12.49 -9.22
N ALA A 36 -11.50 -11.37 -8.93
CA ALA A 36 -12.94 -11.24 -9.16
C ALA A 36 -13.33 -11.37 -10.64
N ASP A 37 -12.50 -10.90 -11.58
CA ASP A 37 -12.78 -11.09 -13.02
C ASP A 37 -12.68 -12.57 -13.40
N ILE A 38 -11.66 -13.27 -12.88
CA ILE A 38 -11.46 -14.70 -13.11
C ILE A 38 -12.64 -15.50 -12.54
N ASP A 39 -13.05 -15.20 -11.31
CA ASP A 39 -14.14 -15.88 -10.62
C ASP A 39 -15.48 -15.68 -11.36
N ILE A 40 -15.84 -14.44 -11.69
CA ILE A 40 -17.07 -14.14 -12.45
C ILE A 40 -17.07 -14.86 -13.82
N ALA A 41 -15.92 -14.90 -14.51
CA ALA A 41 -15.79 -15.55 -15.81
C ALA A 41 -15.96 -17.08 -15.75
N ARG A 42 -15.77 -17.71 -14.57
CA ARG A 42 -16.01 -19.15 -14.39
C ARG A 42 -17.48 -19.50 -14.27
N GLY A 43 -18.33 -18.52 -13.95
CA GLY A 43 -19.76 -18.73 -13.78
C GLY A 43 -20.13 -19.43 -12.47
N PRO A 44 -21.41 -19.86 -12.34
CA PRO A 44 -21.93 -20.46 -11.12
C PRO A 44 -21.18 -21.73 -10.69
N SER A 45 -21.07 -21.91 -9.39
CA SER A 45 -20.44 -23.05 -8.74
C SER A 45 -21.45 -23.94 -8.01
N ALA A 46 -21.03 -25.13 -7.58
CA ALA A 46 -21.87 -26.02 -6.78
C ALA A 46 -22.19 -25.47 -5.37
N HIS A 47 -21.49 -24.43 -4.93
CA HIS A 47 -21.74 -23.75 -3.65
C HIS A 47 -22.82 -22.67 -3.77
N ASP A 48 -23.15 -22.26 -5.00
CA ASP A 48 -24.19 -21.28 -5.24
C ASP A 48 -25.58 -21.88 -5.04
N PRO A 49 -26.54 -21.12 -4.46
CA PRO A 49 -27.93 -21.54 -4.44
C PRO A 49 -28.48 -21.76 -5.86
N GLU A 50 -29.51 -22.58 -5.97
CA GLU A 50 -30.14 -22.86 -7.26
C GLU A 50 -30.59 -21.57 -7.96
N GLY A 51 -30.15 -21.40 -9.22
CA GLY A 51 -30.45 -20.22 -10.03
C GLY A 51 -29.73 -18.94 -9.60
N LYS A 52 -28.70 -19.04 -8.74
CA LYS A 52 -27.89 -17.92 -8.25
C LYS A 52 -26.43 -18.03 -8.66
N HIS A 53 -25.75 -16.88 -8.65
CA HIS A 53 -24.32 -16.77 -8.87
C HIS A 53 -23.73 -15.73 -7.91
N PHE A 54 -23.28 -16.16 -6.74
CA PHE A 54 -22.56 -15.32 -5.77
C PHE A 54 -21.08 -15.25 -6.11
N GLY A 55 -20.46 -16.38 -6.48
CA GLY A 55 -19.01 -16.46 -6.70
C GLY A 55 -18.21 -16.49 -5.39
N HIS A 56 -16.89 -16.61 -5.51
CA HIS A 56 -15.95 -16.76 -4.40
C HIS A 56 -15.02 -15.56 -4.20
N ALA A 57 -15.01 -14.59 -5.13
CA ALA A 57 -14.15 -13.43 -5.06
C ALA A 57 -14.92 -12.12 -5.23
N VAL A 58 -14.70 -11.21 -4.30
CA VAL A 58 -15.18 -9.82 -4.36
C VAL A 58 -13.98 -8.88 -4.32
N SER A 59 -13.97 -7.88 -5.20
CA SER A 59 -13.02 -6.77 -5.11
C SER A 59 -13.65 -5.65 -4.30
N ASN A 60 -12.99 -5.22 -3.23
CA ASN A 60 -13.41 -4.11 -2.38
C ASN A 60 -12.64 -2.84 -2.76
N GLY A 61 -13.32 -1.90 -3.41
CA GLY A 61 -12.77 -0.62 -3.84
C GLY A 61 -13.05 0.51 -2.84
N SER A 62 -12.11 1.43 -2.70
CA SER A 62 -12.27 2.61 -1.83
C SER A 62 -11.62 3.84 -2.44
N PHE A 63 -12.27 5.00 -2.30
CA PHE A 63 -11.68 6.30 -2.65
C PHE A 63 -10.80 6.86 -1.53
N SER A 64 -10.66 6.15 -0.40
CA SER A 64 -9.91 6.64 0.77
C SER A 64 -8.45 6.98 0.48
N LYS A 65 -7.83 6.27 -0.47
CA LYS A 65 -6.40 6.36 -0.84
C LYS A 65 -6.19 7.01 -2.21
N LEU A 66 -7.28 7.44 -2.84
CA LEU A 66 -7.28 8.06 -4.17
C LEU A 66 -7.79 9.50 -4.13
N VAL A 67 -8.69 9.80 -3.18
CA VAL A 67 -9.30 11.13 -2.99
C VAL A 67 -9.01 11.60 -1.57
N ALA A 68 -9.67 11.01 -0.56
CA ALA A 68 -9.40 11.28 0.85
C ALA A 68 -10.10 10.25 1.76
N PRO A 69 -9.55 9.88 2.93
CA PRO A 69 -10.20 8.96 3.88
C PRO A 69 -11.56 9.45 4.37
N GLY A 70 -11.72 10.77 4.50
CA GLY A 70 -12.96 11.42 4.93
C GLY A 70 -14.11 11.32 3.92
N THR A 71 -13.87 10.90 2.68
CA THR A 71 -14.95 10.68 1.69
C THR A 71 -15.90 9.58 2.10
N ARG A 72 -15.44 8.61 2.90
CA ARG A 72 -16.22 7.44 3.37
C ARG A 72 -17.00 6.76 2.23
N THR A 73 -16.44 6.79 1.02
CA THR A 73 -17.08 6.29 -0.20
C THR A 73 -16.21 5.21 -0.84
N GLY A 74 -16.86 4.14 -1.29
CA GLY A 74 -16.23 2.98 -1.90
C GLY A 74 -17.24 2.20 -2.73
N TRP A 75 -16.81 1.08 -3.29
CA TRP A 75 -17.66 0.21 -4.09
C TRP A 75 -17.19 -1.24 -3.98
N THR A 76 -18.07 -2.18 -4.32
CA THR A 76 -17.67 -3.55 -4.56
C THR A 76 -17.76 -3.86 -6.05
N TYR A 77 -16.86 -4.71 -6.53
CA TYR A 77 -16.98 -5.34 -7.83
C TYR A 77 -17.12 -6.84 -7.62
N SER A 78 -18.28 -7.37 -7.97
CA SER A 78 -18.74 -8.73 -7.70
C SER A 78 -19.80 -9.15 -8.73
N THR A 79 -20.29 -10.38 -8.60
CA THR A 79 -21.51 -10.84 -9.28
C THR A 79 -22.74 -10.00 -8.91
N ALA A 80 -23.79 -10.08 -9.73
CA ALA A 80 -25.04 -9.37 -9.52
C ALA A 80 -25.79 -9.87 -8.27
N ASP A 81 -25.84 -11.18 -8.03
CA ASP A 81 -26.53 -11.73 -6.84
C ASP A 81 -25.78 -11.36 -5.55
N PHE A 82 -24.44 -11.35 -5.55
CA PHE A 82 -23.67 -10.88 -4.40
C PHE A 82 -23.93 -9.40 -4.12
N ALA A 83 -23.86 -8.55 -5.16
CA ALA A 83 -24.11 -7.11 -5.01
C ALA A 83 -25.52 -6.84 -4.50
N PHE A 84 -26.52 -7.59 -4.98
CA PHE A 84 -27.87 -7.55 -4.45
C PHE A 84 -27.89 -7.94 -2.97
N GLY A 85 -27.32 -9.11 -2.60
CA GLY A 85 -27.24 -9.55 -1.21
C GLY A 85 -26.60 -8.51 -0.28
N LEU A 86 -25.50 -7.91 -0.71
CA LEU A 86 -24.81 -6.84 0.03
C LEU A 86 -25.73 -5.63 0.26
N SER A 87 -26.49 -5.20 -0.75
CA SER A 87 -27.47 -4.11 -0.63
C SER A 87 -28.60 -4.40 0.38
N ARG A 88 -28.80 -5.69 0.69
CA ARG A 88 -29.84 -6.15 1.62
C ARG A 88 -29.34 -6.31 3.06
N THR A 89 -28.04 -6.17 3.31
CA THR A 89 -27.47 -6.24 4.66
C THR A 89 -28.00 -5.14 5.58
N GLY A 90 -28.00 -5.39 6.89
CA GLY A 90 -28.51 -4.44 7.89
C GLY A 90 -27.77 -3.10 7.88
N SER A 91 -26.47 -3.09 7.59
CA SER A 91 -25.69 -1.86 7.45
C SER A 91 -26.20 -0.95 6.33
N THR A 92 -26.72 -1.52 5.24
CA THR A 92 -27.23 -0.76 4.09
C THR A 92 -28.73 -0.46 4.23
N ARG A 93 -29.53 -1.43 4.68
CA ARG A 93 -30.99 -1.28 4.80
C ARG A 93 -31.41 -0.46 6.03
N SER A 94 -30.72 -0.64 7.16
CA SER A 94 -31.05 0.02 8.44
C SER A 94 -30.10 1.18 8.71
N GLY A 95 -28.80 1.01 8.46
CA GLY A 95 -27.78 2.06 8.67
C GLY A 95 -27.88 3.25 7.71
N GLY A 96 -28.74 3.15 6.68
CA GLY A 96 -28.94 4.19 5.68
C GLY A 96 -27.92 4.12 4.54
N ALA A 97 -28.17 4.91 3.49
CA ALA A 97 -27.25 5.01 2.36
C ALA A 97 -25.96 5.75 2.77
N ALA A 98 -24.84 5.42 2.11
CA ALA A 98 -23.63 6.22 2.20
C ALA A 98 -23.90 7.69 1.80
N SER A 99 -23.06 8.60 2.28
CA SER A 99 -23.20 10.05 2.07
C SER A 99 -23.40 10.38 0.58
N GLN A 100 -24.61 10.85 0.23
CA GLN A 100 -24.94 11.21 -1.14
C GLN A 100 -24.09 12.38 -1.63
N ILE A 101 -23.77 13.34 -0.76
CA ILE A 101 -22.89 14.47 -1.11
C ILE A 101 -21.50 13.96 -1.49
N ALA A 102 -20.92 13.05 -0.69
CA ALA A 102 -19.60 12.49 -1.00
C ALA A 102 -19.63 11.66 -2.28
N ALA A 103 -20.69 10.87 -2.49
CA ALA A 103 -20.89 10.11 -3.72
C ALA A 103 -21.02 11.02 -4.96
N THR A 104 -21.74 12.14 -4.86
CA THR A 104 -21.86 13.12 -5.94
C THR A 104 -20.51 13.76 -6.27
N ILE A 105 -19.74 14.17 -5.26
CA ILE A 105 -18.39 14.74 -5.49
C ILE A 105 -17.50 13.72 -6.20
N VAL A 106 -17.50 12.46 -5.75
CA VAL A 106 -16.75 11.39 -6.41
C VAL A 106 -17.25 11.15 -7.83
N CYS A 107 -18.56 11.19 -8.07
CA CYS A 107 -19.14 11.07 -9.40
C CYS A 107 -18.57 12.13 -10.35
N GLU A 108 -18.53 13.40 -9.93
CA GLU A 108 -17.96 14.50 -10.72
C GLU A 108 -16.46 14.32 -11.04
N LEU A 109 -15.71 13.61 -10.19
CA LEU A 109 -14.30 13.26 -10.46
C LEU A 109 -14.17 12.13 -11.50
N LEU A 110 -15.18 11.27 -11.63
CA LEU A 110 -15.20 10.12 -12.54
C LEU A 110 -15.82 10.44 -13.90
N LEU A 111 -16.55 11.55 -14.02
CA LEU A 111 -17.12 12.00 -15.27
C LEU A 111 -16.04 12.55 -16.20
N ASP A 112 -16.19 12.24 -17.49
CA ASP A 112 -15.36 12.79 -18.55
C ASP A 112 -15.81 14.23 -18.84
N LYS A 113 -14.97 15.19 -18.45
CA LYS A 113 -15.21 16.63 -18.63
C LYS A 113 -14.88 17.13 -20.04
N THR A 114 -14.38 16.27 -20.94
CA THR A 114 -14.16 16.65 -22.35
C THR A 114 -15.45 16.70 -23.18
N ARG A 115 -16.60 16.40 -22.56
CA ARG A 115 -17.92 16.74 -23.10
C ARG A 115 -18.09 18.26 -23.13
N GLY A 116 -17.79 18.86 -24.27
CA GLY A 116 -18.31 20.18 -24.63
C GLY A 116 -19.83 20.20 -24.47
N THR A 117 -20.35 21.37 -24.12
CA THR A 117 -21.76 21.74 -23.88
C THR A 117 -22.74 21.49 -25.04
N ASP A 118 -22.35 20.72 -26.06
CA ASP A 118 -23.22 20.35 -27.16
C ASP A 118 -23.94 19.07 -26.77
N GLY A 119 -25.22 19.20 -26.45
CA GLY A 119 -26.13 18.17 -25.88
C GLY A 119 -26.41 16.95 -26.75
N ASN A 120 -25.39 16.42 -27.44
CA ASN A 120 -25.45 15.17 -28.15
C ASN A 120 -24.79 14.07 -27.31
N GLU A 121 -25.62 13.22 -26.72
CA GLU A 121 -25.22 11.94 -26.11
C GLU A 121 -24.60 11.00 -27.15
N LYS A 122 -23.38 11.27 -27.59
CA LYS A 122 -22.56 10.28 -28.30
C LYS A 122 -21.66 9.58 -27.30
N LYS A 123 -21.77 8.24 -27.29
CA LYS A 123 -20.96 7.21 -26.62
C LYS A 123 -19.67 7.73 -25.98
N ARG A 124 -19.45 7.43 -24.69
CA ARG A 124 -18.11 7.52 -24.05
C ARG A 124 -17.09 6.97 -25.04
N LYS A 125 -16.15 7.82 -25.49
CA LYS A 125 -15.00 7.33 -26.24
C LYS A 125 -14.24 6.39 -25.32
N GLN A 126 -14.01 5.17 -25.79
CA GLN A 126 -13.21 4.18 -25.06
C GLN A 126 -11.80 4.77 -24.92
N GLY A 127 -11.39 5.06 -23.69
CA GLY A 127 -10.11 5.71 -23.37
C GLY A 127 -10.17 7.18 -22.95
N ALA A 128 -11.35 7.79 -22.78
CA ALA A 128 -11.43 9.14 -22.21
C ALA A 128 -11.06 9.14 -20.71
N GLU A 129 -10.09 9.98 -20.36
CA GLU A 129 -9.53 10.12 -19.02
C GLU A 129 -10.43 11.02 -18.14
N CYS A 130 -10.80 10.54 -16.95
CA CYS A 130 -11.52 11.37 -15.97
C CYS A 130 -10.55 12.16 -15.09
N GLU A 131 -11.06 13.14 -14.34
CA GLU A 131 -10.23 13.96 -13.43
C GLU A 131 -9.46 13.10 -12.42
N LEU A 132 -10.10 12.04 -11.91
CA LEU A 132 -9.45 11.11 -10.99
C LEU A 132 -8.27 10.37 -11.66
N ASP A 133 -8.42 9.96 -12.92
CA ASP A 133 -7.34 9.30 -13.65
C ASP A 133 -6.15 10.24 -13.84
N THR A 134 -6.42 11.50 -14.23
CA THR A 134 -5.41 12.56 -14.35
C THR A 134 -4.68 12.78 -13.03
N HIS A 135 -5.43 12.88 -11.92
CA HIS A 135 -4.85 13.03 -10.59
C HIS A 135 -3.98 11.83 -10.19
N ILE A 136 -4.44 10.60 -10.44
CA ILE A 136 -3.65 9.40 -10.17
C ILE A 136 -2.35 9.43 -10.96
N ARG A 137 -2.41 9.74 -12.26
CA ARG A 137 -1.24 9.70 -13.17
C ARG A 137 -0.23 10.80 -12.91
N HIS A 138 -0.70 12.02 -12.70
CA HIS A 138 0.16 13.19 -12.67
C HIS A 138 0.49 13.69 -11.26
N VAL A 139 -0.25 13.25 -10.23
CA VAL A 139 -0.02 13.67 -8.85
C VAL A 139 0.35 12.48 -7.97
N LEU A 140 -0.51 11.46 -7.86
CA LEU A 140 -0.29 10.38 -6.90
C LEU A 140 0.91 9.51 -7.27
N LEU A 141 0.95 9.00 -8.50
CA LEU A 141 2.02 8.10 -8.94
C LEU A 141 3.43 8.73 -8.81
N PRO A 142 3.70 9.95 -9.33
CA PRO A 142 5.00 10.58 -9.17
C PRO A 142 5.35 10.85 -7.70
N SER A 143 4.37 11.24 -6.88
CA SER A 143 4.60 11.54 -5.46
C SER A 143 4.95 10.27 -4.67
N TYR A 144 4.20 9.19 -4.85
CA TYR A 144 4.50 7.91 -4.20
C TYR A 144 5.82 7.32 -4.68
N ALA A 145 6.12 7.41 -5.98
CA ALA A 145 7.39 6.93 -6.53
C ALA A 145 8.59 7.66 -5.93
N ARG A 146 8.52 9.00 -5.83
CA ARG A 146 9.59 9.82 -5.24
C ARG A 146 9.78 9.52 -3.76
N ARG A 147 8.69 9.52 -2.97
CA ARG A 147 8.72 9.21 -1.53
C ARG A 147 9.25 7.81 -1.24
N HIS A 148 8.84 6.83 -2.04
CA HIS A 148 9.38 5.47 -1.98
C HIS A 148 10.89 5.45 -2.25
N ALA A 149 11.37 6.14 -3.28
CA ALA A 149 12.79 6.19 -3.60
C ALA A 149 13.63 6.82 -2.48
N ILE A 150 13.14 7.90 -1.87
CA ILE A 150 13.79 8.56 -0.72
C ILE A 150 13.84 7.62 0.48
N LEU A 151 12.72 7.01 0.85
CA LEU A 151 12.65 6.07 1.97
C LEU A 151 13.58 4.85 1.74
N MET A 152 13.51 4.24 0.57
CA MET A 152 14.35 3.07 0.23
C MET A 152 15.84 3.42 0.24
N ARG A 153 16.23 4.62 -0.19
CA ARG A 153 17.62 5.08 -0.08
C ARG A 153 18.04 5.18 1.38
N ALA A 154 17.27 5.85 2.22
CA ALA A 154 17.58 5.97 3.64
C ALA A 154 17.67 4.60 4.33
N ILE A 155 16.77 3.66 3.99
CA ILE A 155 16.81 2.28 4.51
C ILE A 155 18.10 1.57 4.10
N ARG A 156 18.50 1.67 2.82
CA ARG A 156 19.73 1.03 2.31
C ARG A 156 20.99 1.64 2.90
N ASP A 157 21.00 2.94 3.14
CA ASP A 157 22.16 3.66 3.67
C ASP A 157 22.32 3.42 5.19
N THR A 158 21.21 3.26 5.93
CA THR A 158 21.22 3.21 7.40
C THR A 158 20.92 1.84 8.01
N LEU A 159 19.90 1.13 7.51
CA LEU A 159 19.37 -0.08 8.16
C LEU A 159 19.92 -1.38 7.57
N VAL A 160 20.12 -1.43 6.25
CA VAL A 160 20.73 -2.61 5.59
C VAL A 160 22.14 -2.91 6.14
N PRO A 161 23.03 -1.91 6.40
CA PRO A 161 24.33 -2.17 7.00
C PRO A 161 24.27 -2.71 8.43
N LEU A 162 23.14 -2.50 9.15
CA LEU A 162 22.92 -3.11 10.46
C LEU A 162 22.51 -4.58 10.36
N GLY A 163 22.09 -5.04 9.17
CA GLY A 163 21.71 -6.42 8.88
C GLY A 163 20.25 -6.60 8.45
N LEU A 164 19.41 -5.55 8.50
CA LEU A 164 18.00 -5.68 8.14
C LEU A 164 17.84 -6.00 6.65
N SER A 165 16.91 -6.91 6.34
CA SER A 165 16.49 -7.19 4.96
C SER A 165 15.28 -6.34 4.61
N VAL A 166 15.17 -5.86 3.37
CA VAL A 166 14.06 -5.01 2.90
C VAL A 166 13.36 -5.64 1.70
N GLY A 167 12.04 -5.51 1.64
CA GLY A 167 11.23 -5.92 0.49
C GLY A 167 11.43 -4.98 -0.71
N GLU A 168 12.23 -5.43 -1.69
CA GLU A 168 12.59 -4.65 -2.89
C GLU A 168 11.49 -4.61 -3.98
N THR A 169 10.52 -5.51 -3.93
CA THR A 169 9.38 -5.56 -4.85
C THR A 169 8.06 -5.73 -4.11
N SER A 170 7.00 -5.14 -4.64
CA SER A 170 5.63 -5.35 -4.13
C SER A 170 4.86 -6.42 -4.91
N LEU A 171 5.43 -6.95 -6.01
CA LEU A 171 4.74 -7.88 -6.90
C LEU A 171 5.67 -9.00 -7.36
N VAL A 172 5.36 -10.22 -6.92
CA VAL A 172 6.13 -11.43 -7.28
C VAL A 172 6.10 -11.64 -8.80
N GLY A 173 7.27 -11.89 -9.39
CA GLY A 173 7.44 -12.08 -10.83
C GLY A 173 7.51 -10.78 -11.64
N HIS A 174 7.45 -9.62 -10.99
CA HIS A 174 7.55 -8.30 -11.63
C HIS A 174 8.62 -7.45 -10.93
N GLU A 175 9.88 -7.88 -11.10
CA GLU A 175 11.03 -7.11 -10.61
C GLU A 175 11.05 -5.71 -11.23
N GLY A 176 11.44 -4.71 -10.43
CA GLY A 176 11.43 -3.32 -10.88
C GLY A 176 10.07 -2.64 -10.84
N ILE A 177 9.02 -3.28 -10.32
CA ILE A 177 7.71 -2.65 -10.13
C ILE A 177 7.37 -2.59 -8.64
N TYR A 178 6.97 -1.40 -8.18
CA TYR A 178 6.48 -1.20 -6.83
C TYR A 178 5.09 -0.58 -6.83
N GLY A 179 4.33 -0.82 -5.76
CA GLY A 179 3.03 -0.23 -5.55
C GLY A 179 2.60 -0.29 -4.10
N GLY A 180 1.53 0.42 -3.81
CA GLY A 180 1.08 0.64 -2.43
C GLY A 180 1.84 1.81 -1.79
N TYR A 181 1.93 1.79 -0.46
CA TYR A 181 2.51 2.91 0.31
C TYR A 181 3.18 2.47 1.62
N PHE A 182 3.53 1.19 1.69
CA PHE A 182 4.24 0.59 2.80
C PHE A 182 5.50 -0.12 2.30
N VAL A 183 6.56 -0.06 3.08
CA VAL A 183 7.77 -0.89 2.93
C VAL A 183 7.84 -1.83 4.12
N TRP A 184 8.11 -3.11 3.87
CA TRP A 184 8.37 -4.10 4.90
C TRP A 184 9.86 -4.41 4.99
N MET A 185 10.32 -4.57 6.22
CA MET A 185 11.68 -4.97 6.56
C MET A 185 11.63 -6.14 7.54
N THR A 186 12.68 -6.95 7.52
CA THR A 186 12.82 -8.15 8.35
C THR A 186 14.13 -8.08 9.12
N LEU A 187 14.04 -8.24 10.43
CA LEU A 187 15.18 -8.33 11.34
C LEU A 187 15.89 -9.68 11.12
N PRO A 188 17.23 -9.74 11.26
CA PRO A 188 17.96 -11.00 11.12
C PRO A 188 17.52 -12.06 12.14
N ARG A 189 17.23 -13.26 11.65
CA ARG A 189 17.10 -14.47 12.47
C ARG A 189 18.38 -15.29 12.33
N THR A 190 19.44 -14.87 13.01
CA THR A 190 20.74 -15.58 12.95
C THR A 190 21.15 -16.06 14.33
N GLU A 191 21.64 -17.30 14.44
CA GLU A 191 22.16 -17.85 15.69
C GLU A 191 23.40 -17.11 16.22
N ALA A 192 24.12 -16.41 15.33
CA ALA A 192 25.37 -15.71 15.67
C ALA A 192 25.16 -14.44 16.51
N LYS A 193 23.96 -13.83 16.46
CA LYS A 193 23.64 -12.58 17.15
C LYS A 193 22.18 -12.55 17.51
N THR A 194 21.88 -12.38 18.80
CA THR A 194 20.51 -12.15 19.27
C THR A 194 20.06 -10.77 18.83
N TRP A 195 18.81 -10.66 18.39
CA TRP A 195 18.18 -9.41 17.97
C TRP A 195 16.98 -9.07 18.85
N PRO A 196 16.72 -7.78 19.14
CA PRO A 196 15.48 -7.37 19.77
C PRO A 196 14.29 -7.66 18.83
N THR A 197 13.12 -7.92 19.41
CA THR A 197 11.89 -8.06 18.62
C THR A 197 11.50 -6.71 18.02
N ALA A 198 10.74 -6.74 16.92
CA ALA A 198 10.18 -5.55 16.28
C ALA A 198 9.32 -4.73 17.25
N ARG A 199 8.65 -5.39 18.20
CA ARG A 199 7.91 -4.72 19.27
C ARG A 199 8.83 -3.99 20.25
N ALA A 200 9.88 -4.64 20.76
CA ALA A 200 10.84 -3.99 21.64
C ALA A 200 11.52 -2.78 20.97
N ILE A 201 11.86 -2.91 19.68
CA ILE A 201 12.36 -1.77 18.88
C ILE A 201 11.31 -0.66 18.79
N ALA A 202 10.04 -0.99 18.53
CA ALA A 202 8.98 0.01 18.42
C ALA A 202 8.73 0.75 19.75
N ASP A 203 8.74 0.05 20.87
CA ASP A 203 8.58 0.64 22.20
C ASP A 203 9.77 1.55 22.53
N ARG A 204 10.99 1.12 22.21
CA ARG A 204 12.20 1.96 22.39
C ARG A 204 12.22 3.16 21.45
N CYS A 205 11.78 2.97 20.21
CA CYS A 205 11.61 4.04 19.24
C CYS A 205 10.57 5.05 19.68
N ARG A 206 9.57 4.68 20.49
CA ARG A 206 8.57 5.62 21.03
C ARG A 206 9.06 6.34 22.28
N ALA A 207 9.86 5.67 23.10
CA ALA A 207 10.32 6.18 24.38
C ALA A 207 11.51 7.15 24.26
N ASP A 208 12.51 6.81 23.43
CA ASP A 208 13.78 7.56 23.37
C ASP A 208 13.77 8.67 22.32
N GLU A 209 13.04 8.42 21.25
CA GLU A 209 12.83 9.27 20.09
C GLU A 209 11.31 9.40 20.05
N ASP A 210 10.59 10.48 19.78
CA ASP A 210 9.12 10.36 19.64
C ASP A 210 8.73 9.71 18.29
N LEU A 211 9.17 8.46 18.02
CA LEU A 211 9.07 7.78 16.72
C LEU A 211 8.11 6.58 16.75
N MET A 212 7.10 6.61 15.90
CA MET A 212 6.13 5.52 15.73
C MET A 212 6.44 4.67 14.50
N ILE A 213 6.70 3.37 14.71
CA ILE A 213 6.87 2.38 13.65
C ILE A 213 5.82 1.28 13.77
N GLY A 214 5.47 0.63 12.65
CA GLY A 214 4.60 -0.53 12.68
C GLY A 214 5.39 -1.80 12.98
N ASN A 215 5.22 -2.40 14.16
CA ASN A 215 5.73 -3.75 14.42
C ASN A 215 4.79 -4.81 13.85
N GLY A 216 5.32 -5.99 13.52
CA GLY A 216 4.59 -7.07 12.88
C GLY A 216 3.42 -7.64 13.68
N GLU A 217 3.50 -7.63 15.03
CA GLU A 217 2.44 -8.14 15.91
C GLU A 217 1.12 -7.38 15.72
N LEU A 218 1.17 -6.09 15.35
CA LEU A 218 -0.02 -5.29 15.01
C LEU A 218 -0.80 -5.83 13.80
N PHE A 219 -0.19 -6.72 13.01
CA PHE A 219 -0.77 -7.32 11.82
C PHE A 219 -1.05 -8.82 11.96
N ALA A 220 -0.81 -9.39 13.15
CA ALA A 220 -1.17 -10.77 13.46
C ALA A 220 -2.68 -10.93 13.68
N VAL A 221 -3.21 -12.11 13.36
CA VAL A 221 -4.62 -12.43 13.59
C VAL A 221 -4.79 -12.86 15.05
N SER A 222 -5.62 -12.14 15.80
CA SER A 222 -5.89 -12.47 17.20
C SER A 222 -6.42 -13.90 17.33
N GLY A 223 -5.76 -14.71 18.17
CA GLY A 223 -6.13 -16.11 18.42
C GLY A 223 -5.50 -17.13 17.48
N ASP A 224 -4.64 -16.70 16.55
CA ASP A 224 -3.83 -17.59 15.71
C ASP A 224 -2.35 -17.41 16.02
N GLU A 225 -1.86 -18.16 17.01
CA GLU A 225 -0.46 -18.13 17.45
C GLU A 225 0.52 -18.73 16.44
N SER A 226 0.03 -19.33 15.35
CA SER A 226 0.90 -19.94 14.32
C SER A 226 1.56 -18.91 13.40
N MET A 227 1.07 -17.67 13.40
CA MET A 227 1.54 -16.58 12.54
C MET A 227 2.12 -15.44 13.39
N CYS A 228 3.39 -15.58 13.76
CA CYS A 228 4.12 -14.55 14.52
C CYS A 228 5.08 -13.75 13.63
N PHE A 229 4.94 -12.42 13.67
CA PHE A 229 5.75 -11.46 12.88
C PHE A 229 6.68 -10.63 13.76
N GLU A 230 7.25 -11.24 14.80
CA GLU A 230 8.18 -10.60 15.76
C GLU A 230 9.42 -9.96 15.11
N ASP A 231 9.79 -10.36 13.90
CA ASP A 231 10.94 -9.84 13.15
C ASP A 231 10.53 -8.82 12.06
N ALA A 232 9.25 -8.52 11.90
CA ALA A 232 8.78 -7.69 10.80
C ALA A 232 8.53 -6.25 11.25
N ILE A 233 9.05 -5.29 10.48
CA ILE A 233 8.78 -3.86 10.66
C ILE A 233 8.16 -3.32 9.37
N ARG A 234 7.10 -2.53 9.51
CA ARG A 234 6.41 -1.86 8.40
C ARG A 234 6.49 -0.34 8.54
N LEU A 235 7.02 0.31 7.51
CA LEU A 235 7.08 1.77 7.40
C LEU A 235 6.07 2.28 6.36
N CYS A 236 5.44 3.41 6.64
CA CYS A 236 4.51 4.08 5.74
C CYS A 236 5.16 5.35 5.16
N PHE A 237 5.10 5.53 3.85
CA PHE A 237 5.67 6.73 3.18
C PHE A 237 4.60 7.66 2.59
N ALA A 238 3.33 7.45 2.93
CA ALA A 238 2.21 8.18 2.33
C ALA A 238 1.97 9.60 2.88
N TRP A 239 2.31 9.83 4.15
CA TRP A 239 1.83 11.01 4.89
C TRP A 239 2.92 12.02 5.21
N LEU A 240 4.03 11.57 5.80
CA LEU A 240 5.11 12.42 6.31
C LEU A 240 5.79 13.25 5.21
N ASP A 241 6.41 14.36 5.57
CA ASP A 241 7.22 15.11 4.61
C ASP A 241 8.48 14.33 4.23
N GLU A 242 9.08 14.65 3.08
CA GLU A 242 10.17 13.86 2.51
C GLU A 242 11.43 13.86 3.40
N GLU A 243 11.69 14.95 4.11
CA GLU A 243 12.75 15.08 5.10
C GLU A 243 12.50 14.23 6.36
N ASP A 244 11.25 14.18 6.84
CA ASP A 244 10.85 13.35 7.99
C ASP A 244 10.99 11.85 7.69
N LEU A 245 10.87 11.43 6.43
CA LEU A 245 11.12 10.03 6.05
C LEU A 245 12.58 9.64 6.29
N VAL A 246 13.52 10.54 6.00
CA VAL A 246 14.96 10.31 6.20
C VAL A 246 15.27 10.36 7.70
N ASP A 247 14.82 11.40 8.40
CA ASP A 247 15.01 11.55 9.85
C ASP A 247 14.47 10.32 10.61
N GLY A 248 13.26 9.86 10.28
CA GLY A 248 12.66 8.70 10.92
C GLY A 248 13.47 7.41 10.74
N VAL A 249 14.07 7.21 9.57
CA VAL A 249 14.93 6.04 9.32
C VAL A 249 16.28 6.16 10.04
N GLU A 250 16.87 7.35 10.08
CA GLU A 250 18.12 7.61 10.81
C GLU A 250 17.95 7.38 12.31
N ARG A 251 16.85 7.87 12.89
CA ARG A 251 16.49 7.66 14.31
C ARG A 251 16.21 6.20 14.61
N LEU A 252 15.46 5.49 13.75
CA LEU A 252 15.26 4.05 13.86
C LEU A 252 16.60 3.30 13.87
N GLY A 253 17.51 3.62 12.94
CA GLY A 253 18.84 3.02 12.88
C GLY A 253 19.68 3.32 14.13
N GLY A 254 19.57 4.54 14.66
CA GLY A 254 20.18 4.94 15.92
C GLY A 254 19.68 4.11 17.11
N VAL A 255 18.37 3.94 17.25
CA VAL A 255 17.76 3.11 18.30
C VAL A 255 18.22 1.67 18.20
N ILE A 256 18.14 1.06 17.00
CA ILE A 256 18.57 -0.33 16.79
C ILE A 256 20.04 -0.51 17.19
N ARG A 257 20.91 0.40 16.75
CA ARG A 257 22.34 0.33 17.10
C ARG A 257 22.56 0.39 18.61
N ARG A 258 21.92 1.34 19.30
CA ARG A 258 21.99 1.45 20.77
C ARG A 258 21.51 0.19 21.47
N MET A 259 20.37 -0.36 21.05
CA MET A 259 19.84 -1.60 21.63
C MET A 259 20.81 -2.78 21.42
N LEU A 260 21.41 -2.90 20.24
CA LEU A 260 22.39 -3.95 19.96
C LEU A 260 23.68 -3.80 20.79
N ASP A 261 24.11 -2.57 21.06
CA ASP A 261 25.31 -2.26 21.88
C ASP A 261 25.05 -2.47 23.38
N GLU A 262 23.84 -2.15 23.87
CA GLU A 262 23.43 -2.35 25.27
C GLU A 262 23.17 -3.83 25.61
N GLY A 263 22.80 -4.64 24.62
CA GLY A 263 22.55 -6.08 24.75
C GLY A 263 21.14 -6.45 25.26
N PRO A 264 20.84 -7.76 25.34
CA PRO A 264 19.47 -8.26 25.55
C PRO A 264 18.76 -7.79 26.83
N GLU A 265 19.52 -7.50 27.88
CA GLU A 265 18.97 -7.06 29.17
C GLU A 265 18.28 -5.69 29.10
N SER A 266 18.58 -4.87 28.08
CA SER A 266 18.01 -3.53 27.95
C SER A 266 16.76 -3.45 27.06
N TRP A 267 16.39 -4.55 26.39
CA TRP A 267 15.34 -4.54 25.38
C TRP A 267 13.93 -4.53 25.98
N ASP A 268 13.79 -5.03 27.21
CA ASP A 268 12.51 -5.14 27.91
C ASP A 268 12.31 -4.02 28.94
N ARG A 269 12.69 -2.80 28.56
CA ARG A 269 12.31 -1.60 29.32
C ARG A 269 10.85 -1.29 29.01
N SER A 270 9.95 -2.09 29.59
CA SER A 270 8.54 -1.74 29.66
C SER A 270 8.45 -0.31 30.18
N VAL A 271 7.82 0.57 29.39
CA VAL A 271 7.50 1.94 29.77
C VAL A 271 6.92 1.89 31.19
N ARG A 272 7.73 2.29 32.17
CA ARG A 272 7.22 2.52 33.52
C ARG A 272 6.41 3.81 33.39
N ASP A 273 5.10 3.65 33.43
CA ASP A 273 4.12 4.74 33.51
C ASP A 273 4.53 5.81 34.54
#